data_AF-A0A530K5P6-F1
#
_entry.id   AF-A0A530K5P6-F1
#
_cell.length_a   1.000
_cell.length_b   1.000
_cell.length_c   1.000
_cell.angle_alpha   90.00
_cell.angle_beta   90.00
_cell.angle_gamma   90.00
#
_symmetry.space_group_name_H-M   'P 1'
#
loop_
_entity.id
_entity.type
_entity.pdbx_description
1 polymer ?
#
loop_
_entity_poly.entity_id
_entity_poly.type
_entity_poly.pdbx_seq_one_letter_code
_entity_poly.pdbx_strand_id
1 'polypeptide(L)'
;MQNLLLSYYGDDLTGSTDVMEALELGGVPTVLFMRQPDEALLSRFAHCRAIGLAGTSRSETPRWMDTHLRDAFAWLKTLNAEICHYKVCSTFDSSPAVGSIGRAIEIGRSVFGQGSVPLLVGAPQLKRYTAFGHLFAAYRDQYFRIDRHPVMSRHPTTPMDESDLLIHLSRQTALSSRLVDLATLQSASRSAAFDRLIGNGTAIVLLDVDSLETQALAGKEVWRVRKPGGSFVVGSSGVEYALLAEWVSNGIVSAG
;
A
#
# COMPACT_ATOMS: atom_id res chain seq x y z
N MET A 1 20.41 12.69 -1.85
CA MET A 1 19.79 12.09 -0.65
C MET A 1 20.30 10.67 -0.55
N GLN A 2 20.91 10.26 0.57
CA GLN A 2 21.41 8.88 0.71
C GLN A 2 20.36 8.02 1.43
N ASN A 3 20.02 6.88 0.81
CA ASN A 3 19.25 5.75 1.35
C ASN A 3 17.83 6.07 1.88
N LEU A 4 16.95 6.58 1.01
CA LEU A 4 15.51 6.64 1.29
C LEU A 4 14.93 5.21 1.34
N LEU A 5 14.27 4.86 2.43
CA LEU A 5 13.58 3.58 2.57
C LEU A 5 12.22 3.59 1.88
N LEU A 6 11.50 4.71 2.00
CA LEU A 6 10.14 4.84 1.50
C LEU A 6 9.94 6.20 0.83
N SER A 7 9.28 6.19 -0.31
CA SER A 7 8.55 7.34 -0.81
C SER A 7 7.08 6.96 -0.87
N TYR A 8 6.15 7.89 -0.65
CA TYR A 8 4.74 7.54 -0.70
C TYR A 8 3.84 8.66 -1.23
N TYR A 9 2.74 8.24 -1.84
CA TYR A 9 1.61 9.09 -2.17
C TYR A 9 0.40 8.60 -1.39
N GLY A 10 -0.21 9.44 -0.58
CA GLY A 10 -1.50 9.13 0.05
C GLY A 10 -2.67 9.61 -0.80
N ASP A 11 -3.65 8.74 -1.02
CA ASP A 11 -4.86 9.04 -1.79
C ASP A 11 -5.79 10.08 -1.11
N ASP A 12 -5.56 10.36 0.17
CA ASP A 12 -6.08 11.48 0.94
C ASP A 12 -5.06 12.00 1.97
N LEU A 13 -5.39 13.12 2.62
CA LEU A 13 -4.54 13.70 3.66
C LEU A 13 -4.46 12.83 4.93
N THR A 14 -5.59 12.32 5.41
CA THR A 14 -5.64 11.54 6.66
C THR A 14 -4.84 10.24 6.55
N GLY A 15 -4.96 9.54 5.43
CA GLY A 15 -4.15 8.36 5.14
C GLY A 15 -2.67 8.69 4.96
N SER A 16 -2.33 9.88 4.44
CA SER A 16 -0.94 10.34 4.38
C SER A 16 -0.33 10.56 5.77
N THR A 17 -1.08 11.15 6.69
CA THR A 17 -0.62 11.36 8.08
C THR A 17 -0.51 10.06 8.87
N ASP A 18 -1.37 9.07 8.59
CA ASP A 18 -1.30 7.72 9.16
C ASP A 18 0.01 7.00 8.78
N VAL A 19 0.47 7.14 7.52
CA VAL A 19 1.81 6.66 7.10
C VAL A 19 2.92 7.36 7.87
N MET A 20 2.86 8.70 7.95
CA MET A 20 3.86 9.49 8.67
C MET A 20 3.94 9.09 10.15
N GLU A 21 2.80 8.92 10.81
CA GLU A 21 2.74 8.46 12.21
C GLU A 21 3.32 7.07 12.39
N ALA A 22 2.93 6.10 11.55
CA ALA A 22 3.46 4.74 11.61
C ALA A 22 4.99 4.70 11.49
N LEU A 23 5.55 5.47 10.54
CA LEU A 23 6.99 5.53 10.30
C LEU A 23 7.75 6.25 11.41
N GLU A 24 7.25 7.39 11.89
CA GLU A 24 7.90 8.15 12.97
C GLU A 24 7.92 7.35 14.28
N LEU A 25 6.80 6.71 14.64
CA LEU A 25 6.74 5.81 15.80
C LEU A 25 7.65 4.59 15.63
N GLY A 26 7.92 4.19 14.39
CA GLY A 26 8.87 3.12 14.03
C GLY A 26 10.33 3.58 13.89
N GLY A 27 10.66 4.83 14.25
CA GLY A 27 12.03 5.35 14.20
C GLY A 27 12.53 5.70 12.79
N VAL A 28 11.63 5.94 11.83
CA VAL A 28 11.96 6.37 10.46
C VAL A 28 11.57 7.85 10.30
N PRO A 29 12.54 8.78 10.36
CA PRO A 29 12.26 10.20 10.17
C PRO A 29 11.63 10.47 8.81
N THR A 30 10.49 11.15 8.82
CA THR A 30 9.59 11.28 7.67
C THR A 30 9.17 12.73 7.49
N VAL A 31 9.09 13.17 6.23
CA VAL A 31 8.47 14.45 5.88
C VAL A 31 7.27 14.20 4.95
N LEU A 32 6.16 14.89 5.20
CA LEU A 32 4.99 14.89 4.31
C LEU A 32 4.84 16.26 3.66
N PHE A 33 4.84 16.30 2.33
CA PHE A 33 4.58 17.50 1.56
C PHE A 33 3.14 17.54 1.05
N MET A 34 2.51 18.72 1.09
CA MET A 34 1.15 18.92 0.58
C MET A 34 1.12 19.21 -0.94
N ARG A 35 2.28 19.54 -1.50
CA ARG A 35 2.53 19.79 -2.92
C ARG A 35 3.96 19.36 -3.22
N GLN A 36 4.25 19.00 -4.47
CA GLN A 36 5.61 18.67 -4.87
C GLN A 36 6.58 19.80 -4.48
N PRO A 37 7.59 19.54 -3.62
CA PRO A 37 8.55 20.55 -3.21
C PRO A 37 9.52 20.87 -4.35
N ASP A 38 10.09 22.08 -4.33
CA ASP A 38 11.30 22.38 -5.11
C ASP A 38 12.54 21.76 -4.43
N GLU A 39 13.67 21.81 -5.12
CA GLU A 39 14.94 21.23 -4.61
C GLU A 39 15.40 21.87 -3.30
N ALA A 40 15.19 23.19 -3.15
CA ALA A 40 15.60 23.93 -1.96
C ALA A 40 14.78 23.55 -0.73
N LEU A 41 13.47 23.33 -0.89
CA LEU A 41 12.61 22.84 0.18
C LEU A 41 12.95 21.39 0.50
N LEU A 42 13.14 20.54 -0.52
CA LEU A 42 13.48 19.13 -0.34
C LEU A 42 14.80 18.96 0.41
N SER A 43 15.82 19.78 0.11
CA SER A 43 17.13 19.68 0.76
C SER A 43 17.10 19.98 2.26
N ARG A 44 16.11 20.74 2.74
CA ARG A 44 15.93 21.00 4.19
C ARG A 44 15.58 19.74 4.98
N PHE A 45 15.06 18.72 4.31
CA PHE A 45 14.65 17.44 4.88
C PHE A 45 15.57 16.29 4.46
N ALA A 46 16.83 16.59 4.11
CA ALA A 46 17.81 15.58 3.70
C ALA A 46 18.14 14.52 4.76
N HIS A 47 17.76 14.75 6.03
CA HIS A 47 17.88 13.81 7.14
C HIS A 47 16.74 12.79 7.19
N CYS A 48 15.62 13.06 6.52
CA CYS A 48 14.49 12.13 6.45
C CYS A 48 14.84 10.91 5.61
N ARG A 49 14.36 9.75 6.05
CA ARG A 49 14.49 8.46 5.36
C ARG A 49 13.20 8.04 4.65
N ALA A 50 12.12 8.78 4.88
CA ALA A 50 10.90 8.66 4.10
C ALA A 50 10.34 10.02 3.67
N ILE A 51 9.78 10.08 2.46
CA ILE A 51 9.21 11.29 1.87
C ILE A 51 7.80 11.00 1.35
N GLY A 52 6.83 11.76 1.84
CA GLY A 52 5.42 11.68 1.44
C GLY A 52 4.96 12.83 0.59
N LEU A 53 4.00 12.56 -0.28
CA LEU A 53 3.17 13.55 -0.96
C LEU A 53 1.70 13.28 -0.65
N ALA A 54 1.04 14.23 0.00
CA ALA A 54 -0.39 14.15 0.27
C ALA A 54 -1.18 14.45 -1.01
N GLY A 55 -2.11 13.57 -1.32
CA GLY A 55 -2.96 13.65 -2.49
C GLY A 55 -4.45 13.71 -2.16
N THR A 56 -5.25 13.69 -3.22
CA THR A 56 -6.72 13.69 -3.16
C THR A 56 -7.35 12.61 -4.06
N SER A 57 -6.53 11.70 -4.60
CA SER A 57 -6.95 10.79 -5.66
C SER A 57 -8.13 9.88 -5.29
N ARG A 58 -8.39 9.63 -4.00
CA ARG A 58 -9.56 8.85 -3.56
C ARG A 58 -10.89 9.44 -4.02
N SER A 59 -10.97 10.76 -4.15
CA SER A 59 -12.20 11.46 -4.57
C SER A 59 -12.20 11.82 -6.06
N GLU A 60 -11.20 11.38 -6.81
CA GLU A 60 -10.99 11.80 -8.19
C GLU A 60 -11.33 10.71 -9.20
N THR A 61 -11.60 11.13 -10.43
CA THR A 61 -11.92 10.21 -11.54
C THR A 61 -10.66 9.54 -12.11
N PRO A 62 -10.78 8.37 -12.76
CA PRO A 62 -9.68 7.76 -13.51
C PRO A 62 -9.00 8.71 -14.51
N ARG A 63 -9.77 9.58 -15.18
CA ARG A 63 -9.22 10.58 -16.11
C ARG A 63 -8.34 11.61 -15.41
N TRP A 64 -8.73 12.04 -14.21
CA TRP A 64 -7.89 12.93 -13.39
C TRP A 64 -6.59 12.21 -13.00
N MET A 65 -6.70 10.95 -12.57
CA MET A 65 -5.55 10.13 -12.17
C MET A 65 -4.53 9.99 -13.30
N ASP A 66 -4.97 9.80 -14.54
CA ASP A 66 -4.09 9.62 -15.70
C ASP A 66 -3.03 10.69 -15.88
N THR A 67 -3.37 11.92 -15.48
CA THR A 67 -2.47 13.06 -15.53
C THR A 67 -1.79 13.24 -14.18
N HIS A 68 -2.57 13.41 -13.11
CA HIS A 68 -2.04 13.87 -11.83
C HIS A 68 -1.30 12.77 -11.05
N LEU A 69 -1.78 11.52 -11.06
CA LEU A 69 -1.04 10.42 -10.42
C LEU A 69 0.19 10.04 -11.22
N ARG A 70 0.14 10.13 -12.56
CA ARG A 70 1.30 9.86 -13.40
C ARG A 70 2.45 10.80 -13.07
N ASP A 71 2.17 12.10 -12.96
CA ASP A 71 3.18 13.11 -12.62
C ASP A 71 3.70 12.92 -11.19
N ALA A 72 2.81 12.68 -10.22
CA ALA A 72 3.18 12.42 -8.84
C ALA A 72 4.06 11.16 -8.68
N PHE A 73 3.68 10.05 -9.31
CA PHE A 73 4.46 8.81 -9.28
C PHE A 73 5.79 8.95 -10.03
N ALA A 74 5.82 9.72 -11.14
CA ALA A 74 7.07 10.00 -11.85
C ALA A 74 8.04 10.76 -10.95
N TRP A 75 7.57 11.80 -10.24
CA TRP A 75 8.38 12.52 -9.27
C TRP A 75 8.85 11.61 -8.13
N LEU A 76 7.96 10.84 -7.49
CA LEU A 76 8.33 9.92 -6.40
C LEU A 76 9.39 8.91 -6.85
N LYS A 77 9.27 8.38 -8.07
CA LYS A 77 10.27 7.48 -8.66
C LYS A 77 11.66 8.14 -8.73
N THR A 78 11.75 9.44 -9.03
CA THR A 78 13.05 10.15 -9.09
C THR A 78 13.77 10.21 -7.74
N LEU A 79 13.04 10.02 -6.63
CA LEU A 79 13.63 9.99 -5.29
C LEU A 79 14.47 8.72 -5.06
N ASN A 80 14.29 7.67 -5.88
CA ASN A 80 15.01 6.39 -5.77
C ASN A 80 14.93 5.75 -4.38
N ALA A 81 13.77 5.86 -3.73
CA ALA A 81 13.51 5.12 -2.49
C ALA A 81 13.43 3.61 -2.76
N GLU A 82 13.79 2.78 -1.78
CA GLU A 82 13.72 1.31 -1.89
C GLU A 82 12.30 0.83 -2.25
N ILE A 83 11.29 1.47 -1.65
CA ILE A 83 9.86 1.26 -1.92
C ILE A 83 9.18 2.60 -2.22
N CYS A 84 8.28 2.60 -3.22
CA CYS A 84 7.30 3.65 -3.43
C CYS A 84 5.90 3.11 -3.12
N HIS A 85 5.26 3.63 -2.09
CA HIS A 85 3.94 3.20 -1.64
C HIS A 85 2.84 4.13 -2.15
N TYR A 86 1.86 3.60 -2.89
CA TYR A 86 0.57 4.26 -3.05
C TYR A 86 -0.35 3.83 -1.91
N LYS A 87 -0.48 4.72 -0.94
CA LYS A 87 -1.27 4.54 0.27
C LYS A 87 -2.74 4.78 -0.04
N VAL A 88 -3.55 3.76 0.23
CA VAL A 88 -5.01 3.75 0.12
C VAL A 88 -5.67 3.67 1.49
N CYS A 89 -6.99 3.89 1.54
CA CYS A 89 -7.76 3.70 2.78
C CYS A 89 -7.69 2.24 3.28
N SER A 90 -7.61 2.04 4.60
CA SER A 90 -7.60 0.70 5.20
C SER A 90 -8.92 -0.06 5.04
N THR A 91 -10.00 0.64 4.67
CA THR A 91 -11.29 0.06 4.29
C THR A 91 -11.47 -0.11 2.77
N PHE A 92 -10.40 0.12 2.00
CA PHE A 92 -10.30 -0.10 0.55
C PHE A 92 -11.28 0.71 -0.32
N ASP A 93 -11.68 1.88 0.18
CA ASP A 93 -12.55 2.87 -0.44
C ASP A 93 -12.17 3.18 -1.89
N SER A 94 -12.92 2.61 -2.82
CA SER A 94 -12.67 2.76 -4.26
C SER A 94 -13.85 2.28 -5.08
N SER A 95 -13.91 2.74 -6.33
CA SER A 95 -14.89 2.30 -7.31
C SER A 95 -14.32 2.37 -8.73
N PRO A 96 -15.02 1.83 -9.74
CA PRO A 96 -14.58 1.99 -11.13
C PRO A 96 -14.59 3.45 -11.61
N ALA A 97 -15.44 4.31 -11.02
CA ALA A 97 -15.66 5.69 -11.48
C ALA A 97 -14.91 6.76 -10.66
N VAL A 98 -14.62 6.48 -9.39
CA VAL A 98 -14.02 7.41 -8.41
C VAL A 98 -13.06 6.66 -7.51
N GLY A 99 -11.89 7.25 -7.24
CA GLY A 99 -10.91 6.66 -6.31
C GLY A 99 -10.39 5.30 -6.76
N SER A 100 -10.38 5.04 -8.07
CA SER A 100 -10.03 3.73 -8.62
C SER A 100 -8.60 3.31 -8.25
N ILE A 101 -8.49 2.37 -7.31
CA ILE A 101 -7.22 1.73 -6.94
C ILE A 101 -6.68 0.92 -8.11
N GLY A 102 -7.58 0.26 -8.87
CA GLY A 102 -7.20 -0.44 -10.10
C GLY A 102 -6.48 0.47 -11.08
N ARG A 103 -7.02 1.68 -11.32
CA ARG A 103 -6.37 2.65 -12.21
C ARG A 103 -5.04 3.16 -11.67
N ALA A 104 -4.96 3.45 -10.37
CA ALA A 104 -3.71 3.86 -9.75
C ALA A 104 -2.62 2.78 -9.89
N ILE A 105 -2.96 1.50 -9.74
CA ILE A 105 -2.04 0.38 -9.95
C ILE A 105 -1.56 0.32 -11.39
N GLU A 106 -2.44 0.49 -12.39
CA GLU A 106 -2.04 0.52 -13.81
C GLU A 106 -1.01 1.63 -14.09
N ILE A 107 -1.26 2.84 -13.56
CA ILE A 107 -0.35 3.99 -13.73
C ILE A 107 0.98 3.71 -13.02
N GLY A 108 0.95 3.28 -11.76
CA GLY A 108 2.16 2.96 -10.99
C GLY A 108 3.00 1.88 -11.65
N ARG A 109 2.38 0.80 -12.13
CA ARG A 109 3.07 -0.26 -12.90
C ARG A 109 3.78 0.29 -14.12
N SER A 110 3.09 1.13 -14.89
CA SER A 110 3.68 1.75 -16.08
C SER A 110 4.85 2.67 -15.72
N VAL A 111 4.71 3.52 -14.71
CA VAL A 111 5.75 4.48 -14.30
C VAL A 111 6.98 3.76 -13.76
N PHE A 112 6.80 2.74 -12.93
CA PHE A 112 7.90 1.98 -12.32
C PHE A 112 8.43 0.84 -13.21
N GLY A 113 7.78 0.55 -14.35
CA GLY A 113 8.17 -0.55 -15.23
C GLY A 113 8.03 -1.92 -14.57
N GLN A 114 7.01 -2.09 -13.72
CA GLN A 114 6.88 -3.23 -12.82
C GLN A 114 5.86 -4.26 -13.32
N GLY A 115 6.30 -5.51 -13.44
CA GLY A 115 5.46 -6.64 -13.88
C GLY A 115 4.42 -7.10 -12.87
N SER A 116 4.69 -7.01 -11.56
CA SER A 116 3.78 -7.43 -10.49
C SER A 116 3.82 -6.43 -9.34
N VAL A 117 2.67 -6.04 -8.80
CA VAL A 117 2.55 -5.11 -7.66
C VAL A 117 2.06 -5.85 -6.42
N PRO A 118 2.85 -5.87 -5.32
CA PRO A 118 2.34 -6.31 -4.04
C PRO A 118 1.22 -5.39 -3.54
N LEU A 119 0.15 -6.00 -3.04
CA LEU A 119 -0.99 -5.34 -2.43
C LEU A 119 -1.15 -5.81 -0.98
N LEU A 120 -1.11 -4.89 -0.02
CA LEU A 120 -1.23 -5.21 1.41
C LEU A 120 -2.21 -4.29 2.11
N VAL A 121 -3.39 -4.80 2.49
CA VAL A 121 -4.48 -3.98 3.04
C VAL A 121 -4.69 -4.19 4.53
N GLY A 122 -4.50 -5.41 5.05
CA GLY A 122 -4.66 -5.68 6.48
C GLY A 122 -3.66 -4.90 7.35
N ALA A 123 -4.17 -4.33 8.44
CA ALA A 123 -3.45 -3.53 9.41
C ALA A 123 -4.03 -3.81 10.82
N PRO A 124 -3.53 -4.80 11.55
CA PRO A 124 -4.03 -5.19 12.87
C PRO A 124 -4.05 -4.03 13.88
N GLN A 125 -3.11 -3.10 13.80
CA GLN A 125 -3.02 -1.88 14.60
C GLN A 125 -4.30 -1.03 14.48
N LEU A 126 -4.88 -1.03 13.29
CA LEU A 126 -6.12 -0.33 12.99
C LEU A 126 -7.34 -1.26 13.11
N LYS A 127 -7.22 -2.49 13.60
CA LYS A 127 -8.31 -3.48 13.62
C LYS A 127 -8.89 -3.77 12.21
N ARG A 128 -8.02 -3.78 11.19
CA ARG A 128 -8.33 -4.18 9.81
C ARG A 128 -7.60 -5.47 9.49
N TYR A 129 -8.30 -6.44 8.93
CA TYR A 129 -7.77 -7.78 8.68
C TYR A 129 -8.18 -8.27 7.30
N THR A 130 -7.32 -9.06 6.69
CA THR A 130 -7.58 -9.73 5.41
C THR A 130 -7.36 -11.22 5.59
N ALA A 131 -8.36 -12.01 5.23
CA ALA A 131 -8.34 -13.46 5.36
C ALA A 131 -9.05 -14.12 4.18
N PHE A 132 -8.32 -14.98 3.47
CA PHE A 132 -8.73 -15.61 2.21
C PHE A 132 -9.22 -14.57 1.19
N GLY A 133 -8.53 -13.43 1.11
CA GLY A 133 -8.85 -12.32 0.21
C GLY A 133 -9.99 -11.42 0.69
N HIS A 134 -10.70 -11.79 1.76
CA HIS A 134 -11.80 -10.99 2.31
C HIS A 134 -11.30 -9.97 3.32
N LEU A 135 -11.75 -8.72 3.19
CA LEU A 135 -11.48 -7.65 4.14
C LEU A 135 -12.50 -7.60 5.29
N PHE A 136 -11.98 -7.43 6.51
CA PHE A 136 -12.72 -7.25 7.74
C PHE A 136 -12.27 -5.99 8.46
N ALA A 137 -13.19 -5.29 9.11
CA ALA A 137 -12.91 -4.10 9.90
C ALA A 137 -13.78 -4.05 11.17
N ALA A 138 -13.23 -3.50 12.25
CA ALA A 138 -13.96 -3.30 13.49
C ALA A 138 -14.84 -2.05 13.48
N TYR A 139 -16.02 -2.15 14.09
CA TYR A 139 -16.89 -1.03 14.43
C TYR A 139 -17.54 -1.29 15.79
N ARG A 140 -17.36 -0.37 16.75
CA ARG A 140 -17.90 -0.49 18.13
C ARG A 140 -17.64 -1.88 18.75
N ASP A 141 -16.36 -2.26 18.78
CA ASP A 141 -15.84 -3.52 19.37
C ASP A 141 -16.32 -4.83 18.73
N GLN A 142 -17.03 -4.75 17.60
CA GLN A 142 -17.41 -5.91 16.79
C GLN A 142 -16.69 -5.88 15.45
N TYR A 143 -16.38 -7.07 14.93
CA TYR A 143 -15.72 -7.23 13.62
C TYR A 143 -16.73 -7.57 12.55
N PHE A 144 -16.67 -6.85 11.44
CA PHE A 144 -17.56 -7.04 10.30
C PHE A 144 -16.73 -7.34 9.07
N ARG A 145 -17.22 -8.24 8.24
CA ARG A 145 -16.82 -8.30 6.83
C ARG A 145 -17.18 -6.97 6.17
N ILE A 146 -16.30 -6.40 5.35
CA ILE A 146 -16.40 -4.98 4.94
C ILE A 146 -17.71 -4.66 4.21
N ASP A 147 -18.22 -5.62 3.44
CA ASP A 147 -19.50 -5.58 2.72
C ASP A 147 -20.75 -5.58 3.62
N ARG A 148 -20.56 -5.89 4.91
CA ARG A 148 -21.60 -5.86 5.95
C ARG A 148 -21.30 -4.83 7.03
N HIS A 149 -20.22 -4.06 6.88
CA HIS A 149 -19.82 -3.08 7.86
C HIS A 149 -20.87 -1.95 7.94
N PRO A 150 -21.34 -1.55 9.14
CA PRO A 150 -22.47 -0.61 9.29
C PRO A 150 -22.30 0.74 8.58
N VAL A 151 -21.04 1.20 8.48
CA VAL A 151 -20.65 2.42 7.75
C VAL A 151 -20.25 2.11 6.31
N MET A 152 -19.23 1.28 6.10
CA MET A 152 -18.62 1.13 4.77
C MET A 152 -19.53 0.53 3.71
N SER A 153 -20.45 -0.37 4.06
CA SER A 153 -21.43 -0.91 3.11
C SER A 153 -22.41 0.14 2.56
N ARG A 154 -22.47 1.32 3.20
CA ARG A 154 -23.36 2.44 2.83
C ARG A 154 -22.58 3.74 2.70
N HIS A 155 -21.26 3.65 2.49
CA HIS A 155 -20.42 4.82 2.35
C HIS A 155 -20.95 5.69 1.18
N PRO A 156 -21.05 7.02 1.35
CA PRO A 156 -21.78 7.87 0.40
C PRO A 156 -21.17 7.93 -1.01
N THR A 157 -19.84 7.74 -1.12
CA THR A 157 -19.13 7.83 -2.40
C THR A 157 -18.75 6.46 -2.95
N THR A 158 -18.07 5.66 -2.13
CA THR A 158 -17.55 4.33 -2.44
C THR A 158 -18.14 3.27 -1.50
N PRO A 159 -19.45 2.95 -1.58
CA PRO A 159 -20.03 1.90 -0.78
C PRO A 159 -19.34 0.56 -1.06
N MET A 160 -18.83 -0.08 -0.02
CA MET A 160 -18.17 -1.38 -0.12
C MET A 160 -19.25 -2.46 -0.07
N ASP A 161 -19.66 -2.99 -1.22
CA ASP A 161 -20.66 -4.07 -1.33
C ASP A 161 -20.02 -5.45 -1.59
N GLU A 162 -18.69 -5.48 -1.68
CA GLU A 162 -17.87 -6.67 -1.88
C GLU A 162 -16.73 -6.66 -0.87
N SER A 163 -16.45 -7.83 -0.32
CA SER A 163 -15.39 -8.03 0.66
C SER A 163 -14.18 -8.74 0.11
N ASP A 164 -14.36 -9.59 -0.90
CA ASP A 164 -13.25 -10.16 -1.64
C ASP A 164 -12.56 -9.03 -2.43
N LEU A 165 -11.37 -8.66 -1.98
CA LEU A 165 -10.63 -7.55 -2.55
C LEU A 165 -10.21 -7.81 -4.00
N LEU A 166 -10.05 -9.08 -4.41
CA LEU A 166 -9.72 -9.42 -5.79
C LEU A 166 -10.93 -9.20 -6.71
N ILE A 167 -12.13 -9.60 -6.27
CA ILE A 167 -13.37 -9.33 -7.00
C ILE A 167 -13.61 -7.83 -7.07
N HIS A 168 -13.50 -7.11 -5.96
CA HIS A 168 -13.66 -5.65 -5.93
C HIS A 168 -12.71 -4.95 -6.89
N LEU A 169 -11.44 -5.38 -6.92
CA LEU A 169 -10.42 -4.81 -7.81
C LEU A 169 -10.65 -5.15 -9.29
N SER A 170 -11.17 -6.35 -9.59
CA SER A 170 -11.50 -6.76 -10.97
C SER A 170 -12.57 -5.88 -11.62
N ARG A 171 -13.39 -5.18 -10.82
CA ARG A 171 -14.37 -4.21 -11.33
C ARG A 171 -13.70 -2.91 -11.79
N GLN A 172 -12.46 -2.65 -11.37
CA GLN A 172 -11.72 -1.40 -11.59
C GLN A 172 -10.60 -1.54 -12.63
N THR A 173 -10.13 -2.76 -12.89
CA THR A 173 -9.02 -3.03 -13.79
C THR A 173 -9.09 -4.45 -14.37
N ALA A 174 -8.58 -4.63 -15.58
CA ALA A 174 -8.46 -5.94 -16.23
C ALA A 174 -7.16 -6.68 -15.84
N LEU A 175 -6.33 -6.11 -14.96
CA LEU A 175 -5.09 -6.73 -14.52
C LEU A 175 -5.33 -8.03 -13.76
N SER A 176 -4.52 -9.05 -14.03
CA SER A 176 -4.56 -10.32 -13.31
C SER A 176 -4.18 -10.12 -11.85
N SER A 177 -5.05 -10.56 -10.94
CA SER A 177 -4.79 -10.52 -9.50
C SER A 177 -4.86 -11.93 -8.90
N ARG A 178 -3.96 -12.21 -7.94
CA ARG A 178 -3.93 -13.48 -7.19
C ARG A 178 -3.63 -13.21 -5.73
N LEU A 179 -3.96 -14.19 -4.90
CA LEU A 179 -3.81 -14.16 -3.45
C LEU A 179 -2.65 -15.05 -3.00
N VAL A 180 -1.87 -14.56 -2.06
CA VAL A 180 -1.11 -15.36 -1.10
C VAL A 180 -1.93 -15.37 0.19
N ASP A 181 -2.66 -16.46 0.42
CA ASP A 181 -3.55 -16.59 1.57
C ASP A 181 -2.79 -16.83 2.87
N LEU A 182 -3.48 -16.75 4.00
CA LEU A 182 -2.89 -16.95 5.34
C LEU A 182 -2.14 -18.29 5.45
N ALA A 183 -2.72 -19.38 4.95
CA ALA A 183 -2.11 -20.71 5.01
C ALA A 183 -0.80 -20.78 4.20
N THR A 184 -0.80 -20.22 2.99
CA THR A 184 0.38 -20.14 2.13
C THR A 184 1.44 -19.24 2.74
N LEU A 185 1.03 -18.09 3.29
CA LEU A 185 1.92 -17.10 3.91
C LEU A 185 2.65 -17.68 5.13
N GLN A 186 1.97 -18.48 5.95
CA GLN A 186 2.58 -19.13 7.12
C GLN A 186 3.38 -20.40 6.75
N SER A 187 3.22 -20.92 5.53
CA SER A 187 3.92 -22.13 5.11
C SER A 187 5.41 -21.89 4.83
N ALA A 188 6.21 -22.97 4.91
CA ALA A 188 7.60 -22.97 4.46
C ALA A 188 7.74 -22.68 2.94
N SER A 189 6.65 -22.83 2.18
CA SER A 189 6.63 -22.57 0.74
C SER A 189 6.26 -21.13 0.36
N ARG A 190 6.05 -20.23 1.34
CA ARG A 190 5.62 -18.84 1.13
C ARG A 190 6.39 -18.14 0.01
N SER A 191 7.72 -18.07 0.12
CA SER A 191 8.54 -17.33 -0.84
C SER A 191 8.47 -17.94 -2.24
N ALA A 192 8.49 -19.28 -2.33
CA ALA A 192 8.34 -19.97 -3.60
C ALA A 192 6.94 -19.78 -4.22
N ALA A 193 5.88 -19.72 -3.42
CA ALA A 193 4.54 -19.43 -3.89
C ALA A 193 4.44 -17.99 -4.43
N PHE A 194 4.99 -17.02 -3.70
CA PHE A 194 5.06 -15.62 -4.12
C PHE A 194 5.83 -15.47 -5.45
N ASP A 195 7.00 -16.10 -5.55
CA ASP A 195 7.85 -16.06 -6.74
C ASP A 195 7.17 -16.70 -7.96
N ARG A 196 6.42 -17.81 -7.77
CA ARG A 196 5.63 -18.42 -8.85
C ARG A 196 4.54 -17.49 -9.36
N LEU A 197 3.85 -16.74 -8.48
CA LEU A 197 2.83 -15.79 -8.91
C LEU A 197 3.44 -14.67 -9.77
N ILE A 198 4.58 -14.11 -9.35
CA ILE A 198 5.33 -13.13 -10.15
C ILE A 198 5.80 -13.75 -11.47
N GLY A 199 6.43 -14.91 -11.43
CA GLY A 199 6.99 -15.60 -12.60
C GLY A 199 5.94 -15.96 -13.65
N ASN A 200 4.71 -16.23 -13.22
CA ASN A 200 3.56 -16.49 -14.10
C ASN A 200 2.92 -15.21 -14.66
N GLY A 201 3.49 -14.02 -14.40
CA GLY A 201 2.97 -12.76 -14.92
C GLY A 201 1.72 -12.25 -14.20
N THR A 202 1.49 -12.65 -12.94
CA THR A 202 0.43 -12.05 -12.13
C THR A 202 0.73 -10.56 -11.93
N ALA A 203 -0.21 -9.70 -12.29
CA ALA A 203 -0.02 -8.25 -12.23
C ALA A 203 -0.15 -7.69 -10.80
N ILE A 204 -0.99 -8.29 -9.96
CA ILE A 204 -1.30 -7.84 -8.60
C ILE A 204 -1.29 -9.04 -7.66
N VAL A 205 -0.46 -8.99 -6.60
CA VAL A 205 -0.39 -10.05 -5.60
C VAL A 205 -0.86 -9.51 -4.26
N LEU A 206 -2.08 -9.86 -3.86
CA LEU A 206 -2.62 -9.58 -2.54
C LEU A 206 -1.98 -10.53 -1.53
N LEU A 207 -1.53 -10.01 -0.39
CA LEU A 207 -1.17 -10.82 0.76
C LEU A 207 -2.19 -10.61 1.88
N ASP A 208 -2.68 -11.70 2.44
CA ASP A 208 -3.53 -11.65 3.64
C ASP A 208 -2.71 -11.28 4.88
N VAL A 209 -3.39 -10.65 5.84
CA VAL A 209 -2.86 -10.26 7.15
C VAL A 209 -3.99 -10.33 8.17
N ASP A 210 -3.86 -11.22 9.13
CA ASP A 210 -4.79 -11.42 10.25
C ASP A 210 -4.18 -11.06 11.62
N SER A 211 -2.87 -10.86 11.67
CA SER A 211 -2.11 -10.72 12.92
C SER A 211 -0.80 -9.98 12.67
N LEU A 212 -0.11 -9.58 13.74
CA LEU A 212 1.22 -8.98 13.64
C LEU A 212 2.24 -9.96 13.05
N GLU A 213 2.06 -11.26 13.30
CA GLU A 213 2.92 -12.31 12.73
C GLU A 213 2.77 -12.37 11.20
N THR A 214 1.54 -12.51 10.70
CA THR A 214 1.31 -12.55 9.25
C THR A 214 1.66 -11.23 8.57
N GLN A 215 1.48 -10.09 9.25
CA GLN A 215 1.95 -8.79 8.78
C GLN A 215 3.48 -8.76 8.61
N ALA A 216 4.24 -9.27 9.57
CA ALA A 216 5.71 -9.33 9.47
C ALA A 216 6.16 -10.29 8.35
N LEU A 217 5.47 -11.42 8.16
CA LEU A 217 5.74 -12.34 7.04
C LEU A 217 5.45 -11.70 5.68
N ALA A 218 4.38 -10.91 5.57
CA ALA A 218 4.09 -10.16 4.36
C ALA A 218 5.17 -9.11 4.08
N GLY A 219 5.62 -8.39 5.10
CA GLY A 219 6.71 -7.41 5.00
C GLY A 219 8.01 -8.02 4.48
N LYS A 220 8.37 -9.21 4.96
CA LYS A 220 9.50 -10.00 4.45
C LYS A 220 9.42 -10.26 2.95
N GLU A 221 8.26 -10.69 2.45
CA GLU A 221 8.10 -10.97 1.02
C GLU A 221 8.14 -9.70 0.17
N VAL A 222 7.45 -8.64 0.59
CA VAL A 222 7.49 -7.34 -0.10
C VAL A 222 8.91 -6.80 -0.17
N TRP A 223 9.64 -6.85 0.94
CA TRP A 223 11.03 -6.40 1.00
C TRP A 223 11.96 -7.26 0.15
N ARG A 224 11.81 -8.59 0.19
CA ARG A 224 12.65 -9.54 -0.55
C ARG A 224 12.54 -9.37 -2.07
N VAL A 225 11.32 -9.15 -2.59
CA VAL A 225 11.08 -9.08 -4.04
C VAL A 225 11.30 -7.69 -4.64
N ARG A 226 11.62 -6.70 -3.79
CA ARG A 226 11.91 -5.35 -4.26
C ARG A 226 13.10 -5.36 -5.22
N LYS A 227 13.03 -4.51 -6.24
CA LYS A 227 14.09 -4.30 -7.23
C LYS A 227 14.92 -3.06 -6.90
N PRO A 228 16.22 -3.07 -7.25
CA PRO A 228 17.04 -1.86 -7.25
C PRO A 228 16.38 -0.74 -8.09
N GLY A 229 16.44 0.49 -7.63
CA GLY A 229 15.81 1.64 -8.29
C GLY A 229 14.34 1.90 -7.90
N GLY A 230 13.83 1.19 -6.90
CA GLY A 230 12.55 1.42 -6.25
C GLY A 230 11.42 0.54 -6.77
N SER A 231 10.67 -0.07 -5.84
CA SER A 231 9.51 -0.92 -6.18
C SER A 231 8.20 -0.28 -5.76
N PHE A 232 7.21 -0.34 -6.65
CA PHE A 232 5.89 0.19 -6.39
C PHE A 232 5.04 -0.82 -5.62
N VAL A 233 4.46 -0.39 -4.50
CA VAL A 233 3.60 -1.20 -3.63
C VAL A 233 2.30 -0.42 -3.41
N VAL A 234 1.19 -1.14 -3.27
CA VAL A 234 -0.10 -0.52 -2.93
C VAL A 234 -0.63 -1.12 -1.63
N GLY A 235 -1.26 -0.30 -0.79
CA GLY A 235 -1.78 -0.82 0.45
C GLY A 235 -2.33 0.22 1.40
N SER A 236 -2.79 -0.25 2.55
CA SER A 236 -3.07 0.62 3.69
C SER A 236 -1.77 0.91 4.45
N SER A 237 -1.86 1.52 5.64
CA SER A 237 -0.71 1.66 6.54
C SER A 237 -0.15 0.32 7.02
N GLY A 238 -0.85 -0.79 6.72
CA GLY A 238 -0.31 -2.14 6.88
C GLY A 238 1.03 -2.35 6.17
N VAL A 239 1.31 -1.62 5.08
CA VAL A 239 2.61 -1.63 4.39
C VAL A 239 3.73 -1.12 5.29
N GLU A 240 3.54 0.04 5.92
CA GLU A 240 4.51 0.62 6.85
C GLU A 240 4.81 -0.31 8.00
N TYR A 241 3.78 -0.81 8.68
CA TYR A 241 3.96 -1.72 9.82
C TYR A 241 4.64 -3.04 9.42
N ALA A 242 4.34 -3.58 8.25
CA ALA A 242 4.98 -4.78 7.72
C ALA A 242 6.47 -4.53 7.41
N LEU A 243 6.79 -3.41 6.76
CA LEU A 243 8.16 -3.05 6.42
C LEU A 243 8.99 -2.68 7.64
N LEU A 244 8.41 -2.00 8.63
CA LEU A 244 9.08 -1.67 9.90
C LEU A 244 9.53 -2.94 10.63
N ALA A 245 8.67 -3.96 10.73
CA ALA A 245 9.04 -5.23 11.33
C ALA A 245 10.26 -5.86 10.63
N GLU A 246 10.32 -5.75 9.30
CA GLU A 246 11.43 -6.26 8.52
C GLU A 246 12.70 -5.39 8.62
N TRP A 247 12.57 -4.07 8.64
CA TRP A 247 13.72 -3.19 8.78
C TRP A 247 14.35 -3.28 10.16
N VAL A 248 13.56 -3.45 11.22
CA VAL A 248 14.07 -3.72 12.57
C VAL A 248 14.78 -5.08 12.61
N SER A 249 14.21 -6.12 11.99
CA SER A 249 14.82 -7.46 11.97
C SER A 249 16.18 -7.49 11.28
N ASN A 250 16.39 -6.63 10.28
CA ASN A 250 17.64 -6.49 9.54
C ASN A 250 18.59 -5.40 10.11
N GLY A 251 18.23 -4.73 11.22
CA GLY A 251 19.02 -3.64 11.80
C GLY A 251 19.12 -2.38 10.92
N ILE A 252 18.19 -2.19 9.98
CA ILE A 252 18.10 -1.02 9.08
C ILE A 252 17.57 0.20 9.83
N VAL A 253 16.66 -0.03 10.79
CA VAL A 253 16.20 0.95 11.78
C VAL A 253 16.29 0.33 13.18
N SER A 254 16.50 1.18 14.17
CA SER A 254 16.39 0.79 15.58
C SER A 254 14.93 0.59 15.94
N ALA A 255 14.63 -0.35 16.84
CA ALA A 255 13.31 -0.39 17.47
C ALA A 255 13.08 0.94 18.21
N GLY A 256 11.95 1.58 17.92
CA GLY A 256 11.48 2.79 18.61
C GLY A 256 11.08 2.52 20.06
#